data_AF-A0AAV8XK74-F1
#
_entry.id   AF-A0AAV8XK74-F1
#
_cell.length_a   1.000
_cell.length_b   1.000
_cell.length_c   1.000
_cell.angle_alpha   90.00
_cell.angle_beta   90.00
_cell.angle_gamma   90.00
#
_symmetry.space_group_name_H-M   'P 1'
#
loop_
_entity.id
_entity.type
_entity.pdbx_description
1 polymer ?
#
loop_
_entity_poly.entity_id
_entity_poly.type
_entity_poly.pdbx_seq_one_letter_code
_entity_poly.pdbx_strand_id
1 'polypeptide(L)'
;MTKAELVTQDCEDHLYCGLPYLVPVLTMIWKTHWLPGPAPKLLVPAKMQVISREKINEGERITMRIEGPAHIGVMISPVSGVQLEKWSLKTHKLLAGPLWNGRDTYFIYYAYGLDPVPLVFSMDFKIPPNHSGPVMDFAVNSHYLFGPGKTSEDLNNLINQFPSWTAVTFWTASYESWIL
;
A
#
# COMPACT_ATOMS: atom_id res chain seq x y z
N MET A 1 -15.04 14.00 -22.15
CA MET A 1 -14.40 13.72 -20.85
C MET A 1 -14.91 12.38 -20.38
N THR A 2 -14.01 11.46 -20.03
CA THR A 2 -14.40 10.20 -19.39
C THR A 2 -15.09 10.51 -18.06
N LYS A 3 -16.18 9.82 -17.74
CA LYS A 3 -16.93 10.06 -16.51
C LYS A 3 -16.13 9.49 -15.34
N ALA A 4 -16.08 10.23 -14.24
CA ALA A 4 -15.48 9.73 -13.01
C ALA A 4 -16.40 8.67 -12.37
N GLU A 5 -15.80 7.64 -11.80
CA GLU A 5 -16.47 6.47 -11.24
C GLU A 5 -16.19 6.37 -9.73
N LEU A 6 -17.11 5.76 -8.98
CA LEU A 6 -16.90 5.47 -7.57
C LEU A 6 -16.15 4.14 -7.44
N VAL A 7 -15.27 4.05 -6.43
CA VAL A 7 -14.41 2.88 -6.18
C VAL A 7 -15.01 1.90 -5.16
N THR A 8 -16.35 1.84 -5.06
CA THR A 8 -17.04 1.09 -4.01
C THR A 8 -16.71 -0.40 -4.05
N GLN A 9 -16.73 -1.02 -5.23
CA GLN A 9 -16.42 -2.45 -5.38
C GLN A 9 -14.93 -2.71 -5.12
N ASP A 10 -14.04 -1.85 -5.62
CA ASP A 10 -12.61 -1.98 -5.36
C ASP A 10 -12.30 -1.95 -3.86
N CYS A 11 -13.04 -1.16 -3.08
CA CYS A 11 -12.90 -1.11 -1.63
C CYS A 11 -13.29 -2.41 -0.92
N GLU A 12 -14.17 -3.22 -1.49
CA GLU A 12 -14.52 -4.54 -0.97
C GLU A 12 -13.47 -5.58 -1.37
N ASP A 13 -13.02 -5.52 -2.63
CA ASP A 13 -12.18 -6.55 -3.24
C ASP A 13 -10.68 -6.37 -2.93
N HIS A 14 -10.26 -5.13 -2.67
CA HIS A 14 -8.86 -4.75 -2.54
C HIS A 14 -8.60 -3.94 -1.26
N LEU A 15 -7.52 -4.28 -0.57
CA LEU A 15 -7.03 -3.53 0.57
C LEU A 15 -6.77 -2.07 0.13
N TYR A 16 -7.30 -1.10 0.87
CA TYR A 16 -7.25 0.32 0.48
C TYR A 16 -7.82 0.60 -0.92
N CYS A 17 -8.85 -0.14 -1.32
CA CYS A 17 -9.54 -0.01 -2.61
C CYS A 17 -8.63 -0.16 -3.84
N GLY A 18 -7.47 -0.80 -3.69
CA GLY A 18 -6.51 -0.92 -4.80
C GLY A 18 -5.83 0.41 -5.17
N LEU A 19 -5.84 1.40 -4.28
CA LEU A 19 -5.39 2.76 -4.58
C LEU A 19 -4.15 3.16 -3.77
N PRO A 20 -3.22 3.94 -4.38
CA PRO A 20 -1.96 4.29 -3.75
C PRO A 20 -2.09 5.51 -2.83
N TYR A 21 -2.60 5.32 -1.61
CA TYR A 21 -2.67 6.40 -0.62
C TYR A 21 -1.38 6.55 0.19
N LEU A 22 -0.88 7.78 0.26
CA LEU A 22 0.36 8.13 0.98
C LEU A 22 0.24 7.95 2.51
N VAL A 23 -0.98 7.99 3.04
CA VAL A 23 -1.31 8.00 4.47
C VAL A 23 -2.50 7.07 4.75
N PRO A 24 -2.69 6.58 6.00
CA PRO A 24 -3.74 5.62 6.33
C PRO A 24 -5.13 6.28 6.38
N VAL A 25 -5.78 6.44 5.22
CA VAL A 25 -7.06 7.17 5.05
C VAL A 25 -8.27 6.27 4.84
N LEU A 26 -8.24 5.04 5.36
CA LEU A 26 -9.30 4.05 5.13
C LEU A 26 -10.71 4.56 5.52
N THR A 27 -10.82 5.48 6.49
CA THR A 27 -12.09 6.09 6.91
C THR A 27 -12.69 7.09 5.90
N MET A 28 -11.92 7.57 4.92
CA MET A 28 -12.35 8.61 3.97
C MET A 28 -12.21 8.17 2.51
N ILE A 29 -11.75 6.94 2.28
CA ILE A 29 -11.40 6.40 0.97
C ILE A 29 -12.59 6.35 -0.01
N TRP A 30 -13.79 6.16 0.53
CA TRP A 30 -15.06 6.11 -0.21
C TRP A 30 -15.45 7.44 -0.89
N LYS A 31 -14.78 8.55 -0.56
CA LYS A 31 -14.98 9.85 -1.21
C LYS A 31 -14.16 10.00 -2.50
N THR A 32 -13.29 9.05 -2.78
CA THR A 32 -12.43 9.09 -3.96
C THR A 32 -13.20 8.70 -5.21
N HIS A 33 -12.83 9.37 -6.30
CA HIS A 33 -13.35 9.10 -7.62
C HIS A 33 -12.21 8.59 -8.50
N TRP A 34 -12.48 7.55 -9.28
CA TRP A 34 -11.59 7.03 -10.28
C TRP A 34 -11.82 7.73 -11.61
N LEU A 35 -10.74 8.17 -12.24
CA LEU A 35 -10.78 8.68 -13.60
C LEU A 35 -9.97 7.72 -14.48
N PRO A 36 -10.60 6.98 -15.41
CA PRO A 36 -9.88 6.08 -16.28
C PRO A 36 -8.84 6.82 -17.12
N GLY A 37 -7.62 6.29 -17.15
CA GLY A 37 -6.49 6.85 -17.88
C GLY A 37 -5.48 5.77 -18.26
N PRO A 38 -4.47 6.11 -19.07
CA PRO A 38 -3.40 5.19 -19.42
C PRO A 38 -2.58 4.81 -18.18
N ALA A 39 -2.00 3.61 -18.21
CA ALA A 39 -1.10 3.18 -17.15
C ALA A 39 0.13 4.11 -17.09
N PRO A 40 0.55 4.56 -15.89
CA PRO A 40 1.71 5.43 -15.77
C PRO A 40 3.00 4.67 -16.11
N LYS A 41 3.97 5.39 -16.69
CA LYS A 41 5.32 4.87 -16.85
C LYS A 41 6.08 5.01 -15.53
N LEU A 42 6.32 3.88 -14.87
CA LEU A 42 7.07 3.82 -13.62
C LEU A 42 8.58 3.74 -13.87
N LEU A 43 9.35 4.75 -13.46
CA LEU A 43 10.81 4.74 -13.62
C LEU A 43 11.51 3.79 -12.66
N VAL A 44 11.01 3.71 -11.42
CA VAL A 44 11.53 2.83 -10.37
C VAL A 44 10.34 2.09 -9.76
N PRO A 45 9.84 1.01 -10.39
CA PRO A 45 8.74 0.23 -9.85
C PRO A 45 9.08 -0.35 -8.48
N ALA A 46 8.09 -0.49 -7.61
CA ALA A 46 8.29 -1.23 -6.38
C ALA A 46 8.57 -2.71 -6.69
N LYS A 47 9.41 -3.34 -5.86
CA LYS A 47 9.66 -4.77 -5.87
C LYS A 47 9.48 -5.27 -4.46
N MET A 48 8.56 -6.21 -4.30
CA MET A 48 8.33 -6.92 -3.06
C MET A 48 8.89 -8.34 -3.18
N GLN A 49 9.62 -8.78 -2.16
CA GLN A 49 10.14 -10.14 -2.06
C GLN A 49 9.91 -10.67 -0.65
N VAL A 50 9.37 -11.90 -0.56
CA VAL A 50 9.36 -12.68 0.68
C VAL A 50 10.74 -13.32 0.83
N ILE A 51 11.50 -12.89 1.85
CA ILE A 51 12.86 -13.35 2.11
C ILE A 51 12.86 -14.69 2.86
N SER A 52 12.02 -14.80 3.89
CA SER A 52 11.90 -16.03 4.67
C SER A 52 10.50 -16.20 5.24
N ARG A 53 10.15 -17.47 5.48
CA ARG A 53 8.93 -17.96 6.11
C ARG A 53 9.34 -19.01 7.15
N GLU A 54 9.21 -18.66 8.43
CA GLU A 54 9.75 -19.43 9.55
C GLU A 54 8.62 -19.79 10.53
N LYS A 55 8.51 -21.06 10.92
CA LYS A 55 7.56 -21.46 11.97
C LYS A 55 8.02 -20.94 13.33
N ILE A 56 7.10 -20.34 14.07
CA ILE A 56 7.29 -19.90 15.47
C ILE A 56 6.26 -20.59 16.37
N ASN A 57 6.40 -20.46 17.70
CA ASN A 57 5.59 -21.23 18.67
C ASN A 57 4.08 -21.22 18.40
N GLU A 58 3.50 -20.04 18.12
CA GLU A 58 2.06 -19.88 17.89
C GLU A 58 1.72 -19.40 16.46
N GLY A 59 2.55 -19.70 15.47
CA GLY A 59 2.25 -19.36 14.07
C GLY A 59 3.48 -19.26 13.19
N GLU A 60 3.64 -18.13 12.50
CA GLU A 60 4.68 -17.95 11.49
C GLU A 60 5.30 -16.55 11.54
N ARG A 61 6.62 -16.48 11.34
CA ARG A 61 7.35 -15.26 11.04
C ARG A 61 7.59 -15.14 9.54
N ILE A 62 7.15 -14.03 8.96
CA ILE A 62 7.36 -13.70 7.54
C ILE A 62 8.31 -12.50 7.45
N THR A 63 9.44 -12.67 6.76
CA THR A 63 10.40 -11.60 6.50
C THR A 63 10.27 -11.11 5.07
N MET A 64 10.21 -9.81 4.87
CA MET A 64 10.02 -9.20 3.55
C MET A 64 11.08 -8.14 3.26
N ARG A 65 11.35 -7.95 1.97
CA ARG A 65 12.19 -6.90 1.42
C ARG A 65 11.40 -6.15 0.36
N ILE A 66 11.40 -4.82 0.48
CA ILE A 66 10.71 -3.91 -0.43
C ILE A 66 11.72 -2.89 -0.93
N GLU A 67 11.81 -2.76 -2.24
CA GLU A 67 12.62 -1.78 -2.94
C GLU A 67 11.69 -0.94 -3.83
N GLY A 68 11.99 0.34 -4.05
CA GLY A 68 11.10 1.21 -4.81
C GLY A 68 11.56 2.66 -4.76
N PRO A 69 10.67 3.63 -5.04
CA PRO A 69 11.00 5.05 -4.97
C PRO A 69 11.14 5.54 -3.52
N ALA A 70 11.51 6.81 -3.35
CA ALA A 70 11.78 7.44 -2.06
C ALA A 70 10.61 7.45 -1.07
N HIS A 71 9.38 7.19 -1.53
CA HIS A 71 8.18 7.15 -0.70
C HIS A 71 7.37 5.89 -1.01
N ILE A 72 7.20 5.06 0.00
CA ILE A 72 6.54 3.76 -0.07
C ILE A 72 5.53 3.65 1.08
N GLY A 73 4.31 3.26 0.77
CA GLY A 73 3.33 2.83 1.75
C GLY A 73 3.18 1.31 1.71
N VAL A 74 3.10 0.70 2.88
CA VAL A 74 2.85 -0.73 3.02
C VAL A 74 1.57 -0.92 3.80
N MET A 75 0.65 -1.70 3.25
CA MET A 75 -0.63 -2.03 3.88
C MET A 75 -0.68 -3.52 4.14
N ILE A 76 -1.06 -3.89 5.36
CA ILE A 76 -1.13 -5.27 5.81
C ILE A 76 -2.52 -5.48 6.39
N SER A 77 -3.20 -6.55 5.99
CA SER A 77 -4.41 -7.01 6.65
C SER A 77 -4.34 -8.53 6.84
N PRO A 78 -4.11 -9.02 8.07
CA PRO A 78 -4.18 -10.45 8.36
C PRO A 78 -5.54 -11.02 7.95
N VAL A 79 -5.58 -12.29 7.51
CA VAL A 79 -6.86 -12.96 7.25
C VAL A 79 -7.63 -13.21 8.55
N SER A 80 -8.94 -13.46 8.43
CA SER A 80 -9.79 -13.70 9.60
C SER A 80 -9.25 -14.83 10.48
N GLY A 81 -9.06 -14.54 11.77
CA GLY A 81 -8.52 -15.48 12.76
C GLY A 81 -6.99 -15.46 12.91
N VAL A 82 -6.25 -14.87 11.96
CA VAL A 82 -4.82 -14.61 12.07
C VAL A 82 -4.60 -13.25 12.72
N GLN A 83 -3.59 -13.13 13.59
CA GLN A 83 -3.27 -11.88 14.28
C GLN A 83 -1.80 -11.50 14.07
N LEU A 84 -1.53 -10.23 13.76
CA LEU A 84 -0.17 -9.69 13.76
C LEU A 84 0.22 -9.31 15.19
N GLU A 85 1.15 -10.06 15.79
CA GLU A 85 1.55 -9.85 17.19
C GLU A 85 2.63 -8.80 17.36
N LYS A 86 3.60 -8.78 16.43
CA LYS A 86 4.71 -7.83 16.41
C LYS A 86 5.40 -7.81 15.05
N TRP A 87 6.22 -6.79 14.84
CA TRP A 87 7.16 -6.72 13.72
C TRP A 87 8.54 -6.29 14.20
N SER A 88 9.56 -6.40 13.34
CA SER A 88 10.92 -5.95 13.66
C SER A 88 11.09 -4.43 13.62
N LEU A 89 10.10 -3.67 13.14
CA LEU A 89 10.16 -2.22 13.10
C LEU A 89 10.02 -1.63 14.51
N LYS A 90 10.83 -0.63 14.82
CA LYS A 90 10.83 0.03 16.13
C LYS A 90 9.54 0.83 16.31
N THR A 91 8.56 0.22 16.97
CA THR A 91 7.31 0.87 17.40
C THR A 91 7.12 0.70 18.91
N HIS A 92 6.43 1.64 19.55
CA HIS A 92 6.04 1.47 20.95
C HIS A 92 4.94 0.41 21.10
N LYS A 93 3.96 0.43 20.19
CA LYS A 93 2.82 -0.49 20.15
C LYS A 93 2.38 -0.67 18.71
N LEU A 94 1.94 -1.87 18.33
CA LEU A 94 1.20 -2.05 17.08
C LEU A 94 -0.16 -1.35 17.22
N LEU A 95 -0.41 -0.40 16.31
CA LEU A 95 -1.67 0.31 16.23
C LEU A 95 -2.44 -0.24 15.03
N ALA A 96 -3.53 -0.97 15.31
CA ALA A 96 -4.47 -1.35 14.28
C ALA A 96 -5.20 -0.09 13.78
N GLY A 97 -5.31 0.01 12.46
CA GLY A 97 -6.11 1.01 11.77
C GLY A 97 -7.60 0.62 11.73
N PRO A 98 -8.40 1.34 10.94
CA PRO A 98 -9.80 0.99 10.70
C PRO A 98 -9.91 -0.42 10.10
N LEU A 99 -11.01 -1.11 10.40
CA LEU A 99 -11.22 -2.46 9.89
C LEU A 99 -11.50 -2.43 8.39
N TRP A 100 -10.94 -3.41 7.68
CA TRP A 100 -11.30 -3.72 6.29
C TRP A 100 -11.97 -5.09 6.25
N ASN A 101 -13.23 -5.14 5.82
CA ASN A 101 -14.04 -6.36 5.82
C ASN A 101 -14.03 -7.09 7.20
N GLY A 102 -14.03 -6.31 8.29
CA GLY A 102 -13.97 -6.83 9.65
C GLY A 102 -12.59 -7.30 10.11
N ARG A 103 -11.53 -7.06 9.33
CA ARG A 103 -10.14 -7.46 9.64
C ARG A 103 -9.29 -6.26 10.01
N ASP A 104 -8.34 -6.46 10.91
CA ASP A 104 -7.38 -5.43 11.29
C ASP A 104 -6.56 -4.99 10.07
N THR A 105 -6.21 -3.72 10.05
CA THR A 105 -5.28 -3.16 9.06
C THR A 105 -4.09 -2.52 9.75
N TYR A 106 -2.93 -2.59 9.12
CA TYR A 106 -1.72 -1.93 9.56
C TYR A 106 -1.11 -1.17 8.39
N PHE A 107 -0.51 -0.04 8.69
CA PHE A 107 0.09 0.84 7.70
C PHE A 107 1.51 1.21 8.11
N ILE A 108 2.46 1.07 7.19
CA ILE A 108 3.83 1.54 7.35
C ILE A 108 4.07 2.57 6.26
N TYR A 109 4.41 3.78 6.68
CA TYR A 109 4.99 4.77 5.79
C TYR A 109 6.52 4.66 5.86
N TYR A 110 7.14 4.43 4.71
CA TYR A 110 8.58 4.37 4.55
C TYR A 110 9.05 5.43 3.58
N ALA A 111 10.09 6.16 3.98
CA ALA A 111 10.76 7.10 3.11
C ALA A 111 12.26 7.12 3.36
N TYR A 112 13.02 7.41 2.30
CA TYR A 112 14.46 7.58 2.36
C TYR A 112 14.90 8.85 1.62
N GLY A 113 16.14 9.28 1.85
CA GLY A 113 16.73 10.49 1.27
C GLY A 113 17.34 10.24 -0.12
N LEU A 114 18.60 10.60 -0.28
CA LEU A 114 19.31 10.50 -1.56
C LEU A 114 19.60 9.04 -1.96
N ASP A 115 20.08 8.25 -1.00
CA ASP A 115 20.50 6.87 -1.26
C ASP A 115 19.33 5.90 -1.05
N PRO A 116 18.99 5.07 -2.07
CA PRO A 116 17.98 4.03 -1.93
C PRO A 116 18.38 3.01 -0.87
N VAL A 117 17.50 2.85 0.12
CA VAL A 117 17.64 1.82 1.16
C VAL A 117 16.43 0.88 1.04
N PRO A 118 16.64 -0.43 0.86
CA PRO A 118 15.55 -1.39 0.90
C PRO A 118 14.88 -1.42 2.29
N LEU A 119 13.55 -1.41 2.31
CA LEU A 119 12.79 -1.67 3.54
C LEU A 119 12.78 -3.18 3.79
N VAL A 120 13.47 -3.62 4.84
CA VAL A 120 13.49 -5.01 5.28
C VAL A 120 12.92 -5.12 6.67
N PHE A 121 11.90 -5.96 6.85
CA PHE A 121 11.28 -6.19 8.15
C PHE A 121 10.64 -7.56 8.23
N SER A 122 10.50 -8.06 9.46
CA SER A 122 9.78 -9.29 9.76
C SER A 122 8.50 -9.00 10.53
N MET A 123 7.52 -9.89 10.37
CA MET A 123 6.23 -9.87 11.02
C MET A 123 5.95 -11.22 11.64
N ASP A 124 5.56 -11.24 12.91
CA ASP A 124 5.19 -12.45 13.64
C ASP A 124 3.68 -12.53 13.68
N PHE A 125 3.13 -13.55 13.02
CA PHE A 125 1.72 -13.84 13.00
C PHE A 125 1.38 -14.98 13.94
N LYS A 126 0.35 -14.77 14.75
CA LYS A 126 -0.33 -15.83 15.47
C LYS A 126 -1.37 -16.47 14.56
N ILE A 127 -1.24 -17.77 14.33
CA ILE A 127 -2.03 -18.52 13.35
C ILE A 127 -2.76 -19.67 14.07
N PRO A 128 -4.09 -19.81 13.92
CA PRO A 128 -4.83 -20.92 14.48
C PRO A 128 -4.33 -22.28 13.97
N PRO A 129 -4.29 -23.35 14.80
CA PRO A 129 -3.78 -24.66 14.39
C PRO A 129 -4.49 -25.28 13.17
N ASN A 130 -5.76 -24.96 12.98
CA ASN A 130 -6.60 -25.47 11.89
C ASN A 130 -6.58 -24.56 10.65
N HIS A 131 -5.80 -23.48 10.68
CA HIS A 131 -5.72 -22.54 9.56
C HIS A 131 -4.98 -23.16 8.39
N SER A 132 -5.54 -23.01 7.19
CA SER A 132 -4.92 -23.42 5.94
C SER A 132 -5.16 -22.33 4.90
N GLY A 133 -4.12 -21.99 4.13
CA GLY A 133 -4.18 -20.95 3.11
C GLY A 133 -3.40 -19.69 3.48
N PRO A 134 -3.72 -18.55 2.86
CA PRO A 134 -3.04 -17.28 3.07
C PRO A 134 -3.09 -16.81 4.52
N VAL A 135 -2.07 -16.07 4.95
CA VAL A 135 -1.91 -15.43 6.24
C VAL A 135 -2.36 -13.97 6.20
N MET A 136 -2.18 -13.28 5.07
CA MET A 136 -2.54 -11.86 4.93
C MET A 136 -2.81 -11.42 3.49
N ASP A 137 -3.58 -10.35 3.37
CA ASP A 137 -3.53 -9.44 2.23
C ASP A 137 -2.42 -8.42 2.46
N PHE A 138 -1.55 -8.29 1.48
CA PHE A 138 -0.38 -7.44 1.54
C PHE A 138 -0.35 -6.51 0.33
N ALA A 139 -0.17 -5.21 0.55
CA ALA A 139 -0.06 -4.25 -0.53
C ALA A 139 1.08 -3.27 -0.32
N VAL A 140 1.68 -2.87 -1.44
CA VAL A 140 2.73 -1.86 -1.51
C VAL A 140 2.28 -0.80 -2.49
N ASN A 141 2.35 0.44 -2.06
CA ASN A 141 2.23 1.57 -2.96
C ASN A 141 3.55 2.33 -3.09
N SER A 142 3.71 2.98 -4.22
CA SER A 142 4.87 3.77 -4.58
C SER A 142 4.46 5.17 -4.94
N HIS A 143 5.16 6.16 -4.40
CA HIS A 143 4.86 7.57 -4.60
C HIS A 143 6.08 8.29 -5.20
N TYR A 144 5.90 8.82 -6.41
CA TYR A 144 6.95 9.55 -7.12
C TYR A 144 6.75 11.04 -6.89
N LEU A 145 7.04 11.54 -5.69
CA LEU A 145 6.72 12.93 -5.33
C LEU A 145 7.58 13.98 -6.05
N PHE A 146 8.75 13.58 -6.55
CA PHE A 146 9.75 14.44 -7.18
C PHE A 146 10.54 13.72 -8.27
N GLY A 147 11.36 14.48 -8.99
CA GLY A 147 12.23 13.98 -10.04
C GLY A 147 11.49 13.58 -11.33
N PRO A 148 12.19 12.93 -12.28
CA PRO A 148 11.63 12.64 -13.60
C PRO A 148 10.42 11.68 -13.58
N GLY A 149 10.25 10.89 -12.52
CA GLY A 149 9.12 9.96 -12.38
C GLY A 149 7.84 10.62 -11.87
N LYS A 150 7.90 11.89 -11.45
CA LYS A 150 6.76 12.58 -10.81
C LYS A 150 5.54 12.72 -11.70
N THR A 151 5.74 12.93 -12.99
CA THR A 151 4.65 13.22 -13.92
C THR A 151 4.89 12.58 -15.28
N SER A 152 3.80 12.47 -16.05
CA SER A 152 3.80 12.09 -17.46
C SER A 152 3.17 13.20 -18.29
N GLU A 153 3.29 13.11 -19.62
CA GLU A 153 2.59 14.02 -20.53
C GLU A 153 1.07 13.95 -20.32
N ASP A 154 0.52 12.73 -20.21
CA ASP A 154 -0.91 12.52 -19.95
C ASP A 154 -1.38 13.15 -18.63
N LEU A 155 -0.60 12.98 -17.56
CA LEU A 155 -0.93 13.58 -16.26
C LEU A 155 -0.85 15.10 -16.34
N ASN A 156 0.18 15.67 -16.96
CA ASN A 156 0.27 17.12 -17.16
C ASN A 156 -0.92 17.66 -17.97
N ASN A 157 -1.32 16.96 -19.04
CA ASN A 157 -2.48 17.33 -19.85
C ASN A 157 -3.79 17.31 -19.06
N LEU A 158 -3.96 16.37 -18.12
CA LEU A 158 -5.09 16.36 -17.20
C LEU A 158 -5.06 17.55 -16.24
N ILE A 159 -3.91 17.80 -15.61
CA ILE A 159 -3.77 18.87 -14.61
C ILE A 159 -3.95 20.25 -15.24
N ASN A 160 -3.50 20.45 -16.48
CA ASN A 160 -3.66 21.70 -17.23
C ASN A 160 -5.12 22.05 -17.58
N GLN A 161 -6.07 21.11 -17.40
CA GLN A 161 -7.50 21.38 -17.58
C GLN A 161 -8.14 22.05 -16.35
N PHE A 162 -7.47 22.04 -15.20
CA PHE A 162 -8.01 22.65 -14.00
C PHE A 162 -7.93 24.18 -14.06
N PRO A 163 -8.91 24.91 -13.48
CA PRO A 163 -8.89 26.36 -13.47
C PRO A 163 -7.66 26.93 -12.75
N SER A 164 -7.18 28.09 -13.21
CA SER A 164 -5.98 28.75 -12.67
C SER A 164 -6.10 29.18 -11.19
N TRP A 165 -7.31 29.27 -10.64
CA TRP A 165 -7.56 29.58 -9.24
C TRP A 165 -7.51 28.35 -8.32
N THR A 166 -7.27 27.15 -8.86
CA THR A 166 -7.17 25.91 -8.08
C THR A 166 -5.73 25.58 -7.68
N ALA A 167 -5.57 25.02 -6.48
CA ALA A 167 -4.31 24.45 -6.03
C ALA A 167 -4.34 22.93 -6.20
N VAL A 168 -3.80 22.42 -7.30
CA VAL A 168 -3.81 20.99 -7.61
C VAL A 168 -2.53 20.32 -7.08
N THR A 169 -2.71 19.31 -6.23
CA THR A 169 -1.61 18.47 -5.73
C THR A 169 -1.64 17.14 -6.47
N PHE A 170 -0.55 16.79 -7.15
CA PHE A 170 -0.48 15.60 -7.99
C PHE A 170 0.94 15.04 -8.11
N TRP A 171 1.00 13.74 -8.35
CA TRP A 171 2.19 12.98 -8.66
C TRP A 171 1.77 11.61 -9.23
N THR A 172 2.68 10.94 -9.93
CA THR A 172 2.54 9.53 -10.30
C THR A 172 2.59 8.66 -9.05
N ALA A 173 1.71 7.68 -8.96
CA ALA A 173 1.75 6.65 -7.93
C ALA A 173 1.32 5.29 -8.50
N SER A 174 1.72 4.21 -7.84
CA SER A 174 1.30 2.85 -8.19
C SER A 174 0.92 2.04 -6.96
N TYR A 175 0.08 1.04 -7.16
CA TYR A 175 -0.36 0.10 -6.14
C TYR A 175 -0.15 -1.32 -6.68
N GLU A 176 0.44 -2.19 -5.87
CA GLU A 176 0.59 -3.62 -6.14
C GLU A 176 0.19 -4.40 -4.89
N SER A 177 -0.49 -5.52 -5.06
CA SER A 177 -0.97 -6.34 -3.95
C SER A 177 -0.80 -7.84 -4.18
N TRP A 178 -0.67 -8.56 -3.07
CA TRP A 178 -0.44 -9.99 -3.00
C TRP A 178 -1.27 -10.60 -1.87
N ILE A 179 -1.73 -11.82 -2.10
CA ILE A 179 -2.34 -12.67 -1.08
C ILE A 179 -1.26 -13.68 -0.67
N LEU A 180 -0.77 -13.58 0.57
CA LEU A 180 0.43 -14.29 1.06
C LEU A 180 0.11 -15.23 2.22
#